data_AF-A0A1H4I0L9-F1
#
_entry.id   AF-A0A1H4I0L9-F1
#
_cell.length_a   1.000
_cell.length_b   1.000
_cell.length_c   1.000
_cell.angle_alpha   90.00
_cell.angle_beta   90.00
_cell.angle_gamma   90.00
#
_symmetry.space_group_name_H-M   'P 1'
#
loop_
_entity.id
_entity.type
_entity.pdbx_description
1 polymer ?
#
loop_
_entity_poly.entity_id
_entity_poly.type
_entity_poly.pdbx_seq_one_letter_code
_entity_poly.pdbx_strand_id
1 'polypeptide(L)'
;MILECSYCGLTGPSEEVELDSYNQGFWCGDCDSYTYFDPSKAHKFTLLLETKSNLPNTAPVVSSDIKFKKRLSCFRYPGGKSKMIPIIYSKIRREQRKQLIGAYAGGASAELALLEAGVFEKLVLNDYDFGIYALYWTIKHAPYDLIYRLQSSSSPTVKDYFHAQKIIKQDYPNCNILDAAWYTLIVNRLAYSGIYKANPLGGKNGKTSDLLSRWNPKGLIKRINEIHDLSDRITVLNEDACNLIEEYYWHPETTIFVDPPFVQKGEDLYRCYYKKQDHIDLCVLLESLHSGMPGADIIVTYDDDPLIRDLYYIPETETIHRYYSI
;
A
#
# COMPACT_ATOMS: atom_id res chain seq x y z
N MET A 1 7.25 39.03 17.74
CA MET A 1 6.96 37.75 18.42
C MET A 1 8.20 36.89 18.30
N ILE A 2 8.63 36.15 19.33
CA ILE A 2 9.73 35.18 19.17
C ILE A 2 9.08 33.87 18.69
N LEU A 3 9.59 33.34 17.59
CA LEU A 3 9.17 32.09 17.00
C LEU A 3 10.28 31.04 17.19
N GLU A 4 9.89 29.77 17.32
CA GLU A 4 10.78 28.63 17.47
C GLU A 4 10.46 27.61 16.38
N CYS A 5 11.45 27.19 15.61
CA CYS A 5 11.28 26.15 14.59
C CYS A 5 11.10 24.78 15.25
N SER A 6 10.07 24.02 14.85
CA SER A 6 9.79 22.70 15.42
C SER A 6 10.79 21.60 14.99
N TYR A 7 11.66 21.89 14.02
CA TYR A 7 12.61 20.92 13.45
C TYR A 7 14.03 21.12 13.97
N CYS A 8 14.58 22.33 13.86
CA CYS A 8 15.95 22.61 14.31
C CYS A 8 16.04 23.36 15.66
N GLY A 9 14.91 23.82 16.21
CA GLY A 9 14.87 24.56 17.48
C GLY A 9 15.42 25.99 17.39
N LEU A 10 15.73 26.50 16.19
CA LEU A 10 16.17 27.88 16.02
C LEU A 10 15.08 28.83 16.50
N THR A 11 15.48 29.78 17.35
CA THR A 11 14.60 30.85 17.84
C THR A 11 14.98 32.18 17.22
N GLY A 12 14.00 32.96 16.81
CA GLY A 12 14.23 34.26 16.18
C GLY A 12 13.00 35.17 16.22
N PRO A 13 13.17 36.48 15.99
CA PRO A 13 12.03 37.37 15.81
C PRO A 13 11.26 36.99 14.55
N SER A 14 9.94 37.18 14.58
CA SER A 14 9.04 36.94 13.44
C SER A 14 9.37 37.72 12.15
N GLU A 15 10.26 38.71 12.23
CA GLU A 15 10.73 39.52 11.11
C GLU A 15 11.85 38.84 10.32
N GLU A 16 12.48 37.80 10.89
CA GLU A 16 13.60 37.05 10.29
C GLU A 16 13.17 35.73 9.65
N VAL A 17 11.86 35.44 9.60
CA VAL A 17 11.30 34.23 9.01
C VAL A 17 10.34 34.54 7.88
N GLU A 18 10.17 33.60 6.96
CA GLU A 18 9.15 33.72 5.92
C GLU A 18 7.81 33.24 6.46
N LEU A 19 6.84 34.17 6.58
CA LEU A 19 5.51 33.86 7.07
C LEU A 19 4.63 33.29 5.95
N ASP A 20 3.81 32.30 6.29
CA ASP A 20 2.77 31.82 5.39
C ASP A 20 1.74 32.90 5.07
N SER A 21 1.39 33.00 3.78
CA SER A 21 0.29 33.80 3.24
C SER A 21 -1.06 33.59 3.95
N TYR A 22 -1.30 32.40 4.52
CA TYR A 22 -2.53 32.09 5.27
C TYR A 22 -2.39 32.29 6.78
N ASN A 23 -1.24 32.78 7.26
CA ASN A 23 -0.93 33.00 8.67
C ASN A 23 -1.15 31.74 9.54
N GLN A 24 -0.81 30.56 9.00
CA GLN A 24 -0.91 29.27 9.70
C GLN A 24 0.42 28.81 10.29
N GLY A 25 1.53 29.37 9.80
CA GLY A 25 2.88 29.00 10.17
C GLY A 25 3.93 29.86 9.45
N PHE A 26 5.17 29.37 9.46
CA PHE A 26 6.32 30.04 8.88
C PHE A 26 7.38 29.03 8.43
N TRP A 27 8.23 29.40 7.45
CA TRP A 27 9.42 28.65 7.07
C TRP A 27 10.64 29.14 7.85
N CYS A 28 11.42 28.18 8.36
CA CYS A 28 12.66 28.47 9.06
C CYS A 28 13.76 28.88 8.08
N GLY A 29 14.41 30.03 8.29
CA GLY A 29 15.50 30.49 7.41
C GLY A 29 16.82 29.71 7.52
N ASP A 30 16.90 28.65 8.33
CA ASP A 30 18.10 27.82 8.49
C ASP A 30 17.92 26.41 7.92
N CYS A 31 16.79 25.75 8.22
CA CYS A 31 16.51 24.38 7.79
C CYS A 31 15.38 24.28 6.75
N ASP A 32 14.86 25.41 6.27
CA ASP A 32 13.77 25.55 5.29
C ASP A 32 12.47 24.78 5.63
N SER A 33 12.34 24.28 6.86
CA SER A 33 11.18 23.50 7.29
C SER A 33 10.04 24.40 7.76
N TYR A 34 8.81 24.02 7.42
CA TYR A 34 7.58 24.71 7.78
C TYR A 34 7.13 24.36 9.20
N THR A 35 6.98 25.38 10.05
CA THR A 35 6.48 25.24 11.42
C THR A 35 5.10 25.87 11.54
N TYR A 36 4.12 25.10 12.02
CA TYR A 36 2.77 25.57 12.30
C TYR A 36 2.74 26.40 13.59
N PHE A 37 1.96 27.49 13.62
CA PHE A 37 1.69 28.21 14.86
C PHE A 37 0.80 27.43 15.83
N ASP A 38 -0.11 26.62 15.27
CA ASP A 38 -0.97 25.70 16.02
C ASP A 38 -0.61 24.25 15.65
N PRO A 39 0.23 23.57 16.47
CA PRO A 39 0.65 22.20 16.20
C PRO A 39 -0.52 21.21 16.07
N SER A 40 -1.70 21.52 16.62
CA SER A 40 -2.87 20.64 16.50
C SER A 40 -3.44 20.56 15.07
N LYS A 41 -3.09 21.53 14.22
CA LYS A 41 -3.48 21.58 12.81
C LYS A 41 -2.46 20.94 11.88
N ALA A 42 -1.27 20.62 12.39
CA ALA A 42 -0.21 20.06 11.59
C ALA A 42 -0.67 18.78 10.89
N HIS A 43 -0.37 18.70 9.59
CA HIS A 43 -0.41 17.42 8.89
C HIS A 43 0.50 16.38 9.54
N LYS A 44 0.17 15.11 9.33
CA LYS A 44 0.78 14.00 10.05
C LYS A 44 1.67 13.17 9.14
N PHE A 45 2.79 12.75 9.68
CA PHE A 45 3.64 11.73 9.10
C PHE A 45 3.85 10.63 10.14
N THR A 46 3.31 9.44 9.87
CA THR A 46 3.37 8.27 10.77
C THR A 46 4.15 7.14 10.12
N LEU A 47 5.08 6.55 10.87
CA LEU A 47 5.83 5.35 10.50
C LEU A 47 5.41 4.18 11.38
N LEU A 48 4.88 3.12 10.77
CA LEU A 48 4.43 1.91 11.44
C LEU A 48 5.41 0.77 11.15
N LEU A 49 6.22 0.40 12.14
CA LEU A 49 7.22 -0.66 12.04
C LEU A 49 6.64 -2.01 12.47
N GLU A 50 6.65 -2.98 11.56
CA GLU A 50 6.12 -4.32 11.79
C GLU A 50 7.19 -5.27 12.36
N THR A 51 7.07 -5.61 13.64
CA THR A 51 7.96 -6.60 14.30
C THR A 51 7.26 -7.95 14.40
N LYS A 52 7.97 -9.04 14.10
CA LYS A 52 7.47 -10.39 14.38
C LYS A 52 7.46 -10.64 15.88
N SER A 53 6.33 -11.10 16.42
CA SER A 53 6.24 -11.57 17.80
C SER A 53 5.85 -13.04 17.85
N ASN A 54 6.54 -13.81 18.69
CA ASN A 54 6.18 -15.19 19.02
C ASN A 54 5.13 -15.27 20.14
N LEU A 55 4.82 -14.13 20.79
CA LEU A 55 3.78 -14.04 21.80
C LEU A 55 2.42 -13.79 21.11
N PRO A 56 1.31 -14.35 21.63
CA PRO A 56 -0.03 -14.02 21.15
C PRO A 56 -0.25 -12.50 21.16
N ASN A 57 -0.92 -11.96 20.15
CA ASN A 57 -1.17 -10.52 19.98
C ASN A 57 -1.54 -9.83 21.31
N THR A 58 -0.60 -9.09 21.89
CA THR A 58 -0.88 -8.03 22.87
C THR A 58 -1.03 -6.66 22.19
N ALA A 59 -1.03 -6.64 20.84
CA ALA A 59 -1.33 -5.44 20.09
C ALA A 59 -2.64 -4.85 20.63
N PRO A 60 -2.66 -3.57 21.01
CA PRO A 60 -3.86 -2.95 21.56
C PRO A 60 -5.00 -3.20 20.58
N VAL A 61 -6.09 -3.78 21.08
CA VAL A 61 -7.32 -3.88 20.31
C VAL A 61 -7.78 -2.45 20.11
N VAL A 62 -7.36 -1.83 19.02
CA VAL A 62 -7.90 -0.54 18.60
C VAL A 62 -9.37 -0.80 18.31
N SER A 63 -10.25 -0.40 19.24
CA SER A 63 -11.69 -0.49 19.03
C SER A 63 -12.05 0.46 17.90
N SER A 64 -12.43 -0.10 16.76
CA SER A 64 -13.01 0.67 15.67
C SER A 64 -14.52 0.55 15.73
N ASP A 65 -15.22 1.68 15.69
CA ASP A 65 -16.69 1.71 15.55
C ASP A 65 -17.15 1.19 14.17
N ILE A 66 -16.19 1.02 13.25
CA ILE A 66 -16.38 0.57 11.88
C ILE A 66 -15.98 -0.90 11.74
N LYS A 67 -16.81 -1.67 11.04
CA LYS A 67 -16.53 -3.06 10.67
C LYS A 67 -15.91 -3.13 9.28
N PHE A 68 -14.61 -3.42 9.20
CA PHE A 68 -13.90 -3.53 7.93
C PHE A 68 -14.06 -4.89 7.25
N LYS A 69 -14.30 -4.90 5.94
CA LYS A 69 -14.32 -6.11 5.12
C LYS A 69 -12.90 -6.58 4.76
N LYS A 70 -12.25 -7.23 5.72
CA LYS A 70 -10.85 -7.70 5.66
C LYS A 70 -10.51 -8.72 4.54
N ARG A 71 -11.47 -9.19 3.75
CA ARG A 71 -11.29 -10.22 2.70
C ARG A 71 -11.91 -9.82 1.36
N LEU A 72 -11.84 -8.53 1.03
CA LEU A 72 -12.31 -8.00 -0.26
C LEU A 72 -11.31 -8.25 -1.39
N SER A 73 -10.01 -8.19 -1.14
CA SER A 73 -8.98 -8.43 -2.17
C SER A 73 -9.07 -9.81 -2.83
N CYS A 74 -8.86 -9.82 -4.15
CA CYS A 74 -8.70 -11.04 -4.95
C CYS A 74 -7.33 -11.70 -4.76
N PHE A 75 -6.33 -10.94 -4.30
CA PHE A 75 -4.96 -11.38 -4.12
C PHE A 75 -4.70 -11.97 -2.74
N ARG A 76 -3.78 -12.93 -2.69
CA ARG A 76 -2.97 -13.20 -1.50
C ARG A 76 -1.62 -12.56 -1.70
N TYR A 77 -1.32 -11.48 -1.00
CA TYR A 77 -0.06 -10.76 -1.19
C TYR A 77 0.83 -10.89 0.05
N PRO A 78 2.15 -11.09 -0.11
CA PRO A 78 3.10 -10.92 0.98
C PRO A 78 2.92 -9.54 1.61
N GLY A 79 3.06 -9.44 2.94
CA GLY A 79 2.86 -8.15 3.63
C GLY A 79 1.39 -7.71 3.81
N GLY A 80 0.40 -8.43 3.27
CA GLY A 80 -1.01 -8.03 3.29
C GLY A 80 -1.50 -7.46 4.64
N LYS A 81 -1.97 -6.21 4.60
CA LYS A 81 -2.26 -5.35 5.75
C LYS A 81 -3.64 -5.53 6.37
N SER A 82 -4.38 -6.60 6.04
CA SER A 82 -5.76 -6.81 6.50
C SER A 82 -5.91 -6.87 8.04
N LYS A 83 -4.85 -7.27 8.76
CA LYS A 83 -4.82 -7.23 10.24
C LYS A 83 -4.52 -5.83 10.80
N MET A 84 -3.84 -4.99 10.02
CA MET A 84 -3.42 -3.63 10.40
C MET A 84 -4.46 -2.56 10.09
N ILE A 85 -5.54 -2.89 9.36
CA ILE A 85 -6.59 -1.92 9.00
C ILE A 85 -7.07 -1.08 10.19
N PRO A 86 -7.38 -1.63 11.39
CA PRO A 86 -7.81 -0.81 12.52
C PRO A 86 -6.75 0.18 13.01
N ILE A 87 -5.46 -0.20 12.93
CA ILE A 87 -4.34 0.65 13.32
C ILE A 87 -4.14 1.75 12.28
N ILE A 88 -4.13 1.41 10.99
CA ILE A 88 -4.06 2.40 9.90
C ILE A 88 -5.24 3.39 10.03
N TYR A 89 -6.44 2.88 10.29
CA TYR A 89 -7.64 3.70 10.51
C TYR A 89 -7.49 4.69 11.68
N SER A 90 -6.88 4.29 12.80
CA SER A 90 -6.72 5.20 13.95
C SER A 90 -5.72 6.32 13.71
N LYS A 91 -4.87 6.21 12.67
CA LYS A 91 -3.95 7.27 12.25
C LYS A 91 -4.59 8.25 11.26
N ILE A 92 -5.72 7.90 10.64
CA ILE A 92 -6.39 8.73 9.64
C ILE A 92 -7.26 9.79 10.31
N ARG A 93 -6.89 11.07 10.12
CA ARG A 93 -7.67 12.23 10.55
C ARG A 93 -8.97 12.37 9.76
N ARG A 94 -9.98 13.04 10.31
CA ARG A 94 -11.31 13.12 9.67
C ARG A 94 -11.30 14.02 8.44
N GLU A 95 -10.52 15.09 8.52
CA GLU A 95 -10.32 16.12 7.50
C GLU A 95 -9.43 15.66 6.32
N GLN A 96 -8.78 14.49 6.41
CA GLN A 96 -7.93 13.93 5.35
C GLN A 96 -8.55 12.70 4.68
N ARG A 97 -9.89 12.61 4.68
CA ARG A 97 -10.67 11.45 4.22
C ARG A 97 -11.29 11.61 2.84
N LYS A 98 -10.96 12.65 2.09
CA LYS A 98 -11.49 12.81 0.74
C LYS A 98 -10.87 11.81 -0.21
N GLN A 99 -9.55 11.64 -0.13
CA GLN A 99 -8.82 10.79 -1.04
C GLN A 99 -7.76 9.96 -0.33
N LEU A 100 -7.76 8.66 -0.59
CA LEU A 100 -6.68 7.74 -0.20
C LEU A 100 -5.81 7.46 -1.43
N ILE A 101 -4.51 7.59 -1.28
CA ILE A 101 -3.52 7.22 -2.29
C ILE A 101 -2.77 5.98 -1.80
N GLY A 102 -3.05 4.82 -2.38
CA GLY A 102 -2.26 3.61 -2.16
C GLY A 102 -1.13 3.55 -3.16
N ALA A 103 0.08 3.99 -2.77
CA ALA A 103 1.21 4.12 -3.69
C ALA A 103 1.79 2.75 -4.14
N TYR A 104 1.59 1.72 -3.30
CA TYR A 104 2.04 0.35 -3.50
C TYR A 104 0.88 -0.61 -3.22
N ALA A 105 -0.04 -0.73 -4.17
CA ALA A 105 -1.28 -1.44 -3.95
C ALA A 105 -1.02 -2.89 -3.51
N GLY A 106 -0.20 -3.63 -4.24
CA GLY A 106 0.03 -5.05 -4.00
C GLY A 106 -1.29 -5.82 -3.95
N GLY A 107 -1.67 -6.27 -2.75
CA GLY A 107 -2.97 -6.89 -2.48
C GLY A 107 -4.13 -5.92 -2.25
N ALA A 108 -3.90 -4.61 -2.16
CA ALA A 108 -4.85 -3.51 -1.91
C ALA A 108 -5.80 -3.77 -0.73
N SER A 109 -5.37 -4.59 0.24
CA SER A 109 -6.30 -5.16 1.22
C SER A 109 -6.76 -4.15 2.25
N ALA A 110 -5.94 -3.13 2.54
CA ALA A 110 -6.29 -2.08 3.49
C ALA A 110 -7.10 -0.98 2.79
N GLU A 111 -6.63 -0.56 1.63
CA GLU A 111 -7.19 0.47 0.77
C GLU A 111 -8.62 0.14 0.37
N LEU A 112 -8.85 -1.08 -0.17
CA LEU A 112 -10.20 -1.51 -0.54
C LEU A 112 -11.12 -1.62 0.67
N ALA A 113 -10.62 -2.04 1.83
CA ALA A 113 -11.43 -2.16 3.03
C ALA A 113 -11.80 -0.81 3.63
N LEU A 114 -10.89 0.18 3.55
CA LEU A 114 -11.14 1.56 3.98
C LEU A 114 -12.15 2.25 3.04
N LEU A 115 -12.03 2.04 1.74
CA LEU A 115 -12.97 2.57 0.75
C LEU A 115 -14.37 1.96 0.91
N GLU A 116 -14.46 0.63 1.03
CA GLU A 116 -15.73 -0.10 1.18
C GLU A 116 -16.45 0.28 2.46
N ALA A 117 -15.71 0.52 3.54
CA ALA A 117 -16.25 0.98 4.81
C ALA A 117 -16.67 2.46 4.81
N GLY A 118 -16.50 3.18 3.70
CA GLY A 118 -16.86 4.59 3.57
C GLY A 118 -15.92 5.54 4.32
N VAL A 119 -14.70 5.09 4.67
CA VAL A 119 -13.72 5.96 5.34
C VAL A 119 -13.20 7.02 4.39
N PHE A 120 -12.99 6.68 3.12
CA PHE A 120 -12.54 7.62 2.09
C PHE A 120 -13.56 7.78 0.99
N GLU A 121 -13.70 8.98 0.40
CA GLU A 121 -14.60 9.16 -0.74
C GLU A 121 -14.04 8.55 -2.02
N LYS A 122 -12.74 8.76 -2.29
CA LYS A 122 -12.03 8.27 -3.47
C LYS A 122 -10.76 7.51 -3.09
N LEU A 123 -10.36 6.60 -3.96
CA LEU A 123 -9.15 5.79 -3.85
C LEU A 123 -8.36 5.85 -5.16
N VAL A 124 -7.07 6.15 -5.07
CA VAL A 124 -6.08 5.90 -6.13
C VAL A 124 -5.30 4.65 -5.73
N LEU A 125 -5.35 3.62 -6.58
CA LEU A 125 -4.51 2.43 -6.45
C LEU A 125 -3.42 2.48 -7.50
N ASN A 126 -2.17 2.55 -7.04
CA ASN A 126 -0.99 2.49 -7.88
C ASN A 126 -0.17 1.25 -7.57
N ASP A 127 0.38 0.60 -8.58
CA ASP A 127 1.44 -0.38 -8.38
C ASP A 127 2.35 -0.40 -9.61
N TYR A 128 3.66 -0.46 -9.40
CA TYR A 128 4.62 -0.55 -10.51
C TYR A 128 4.57 -1.92 -11.20
N ASP A 129 4.17 -2.99 -10.51
CA ASP A 129 4.01 -4.30 -11.13
C ASP A 129 2.81 -4.31 -12.10
N PHE A 130 3.12 -4.37 -13.40
CA PHE A 130 2.12 -4.46 -14.47
C PHE A 130 1.05 -5.53 -14.25
N GLY A 131 1.35 -6.68 -13.66
CA GLY A 131 0.34 -7.71 -13.40
C GLY A 131 -0.67 -7.33 -12.32
N ILE A 132 -0.22 -6.57 -11.31
CA ILE A 132 -1.06 -6.07 -10.22
C ILE A 132 -1.95 -4.95 -10.75
N TYR A 133 -1.35 -3.99 -11.46
CA TYR A 133 -2.07 -2.97 -12.22
C TYR A 133 -3.12 -3.61 -13.12
N ALA A 134 -2.72 -4.57 -13.96
CA ALA A 134 -3.59 -5.20 -14.94
C ALA A 134 -4.79 -5.87 -14.28
N LEU A 135 -4.62 -6.52 -13.12
CA LEU A 135 -5.74 -7.10 -12.40
C LEU A 135 -6.74 -6.04 -11.95
N TYR A 136 -6.30 -5.00 -11.23
CA TYR A 136 -7.23 -3.98 -10.72
C TYR A 136 -7.84 -3.16 -11.85
N TRP A 137 -7.08 -2.88 -12.91
CA TRP A 137 -7.60 -2.24 -14.12
C TRP A 137 -8.70 -3.09 -14.74
N THR A 138 -8.48 -4.40 -14.90
CA THR A 138 -9.48 -5.32 -15.45
C THR A 138 -10.72 -5.39 -14.56
N ILE A 139 -10.57 -5.47 -13.24
CA ILE A 139 -11.70 -5.48 -12.30
C ILE A 139 -12.52 -4.19 -12.41
N LYS A 140 -11.85 -3.04 -12.55
CA LYS A 140 -12.52 -1.74 -12.68
C LYS A 140 -13.23 -1.60 -14.04
N HIS A 141 -12.54 -1.90 -15.14
CA HIS A 141 -12.99 -1.51 -16.49
C HIS A 141 -13.62 -2.65 -17.30
N ALA A 142 -13.25 -3.90 -17.04
CA ALA A 142 -13.68 -5.07 -17.81
C ALA A 142 -13.91 -6.31 -16.93
N PRO A 143 -14.71 -6.21 -15.83
CA PRO A 143 -14.86 -7.30 -14.87
C PRO A 143 -15.46 -8.56 -15.51
N TYR A 144 -16.38 -8.39 -16.46
CA TYR A 144 -17.12 -9.49 -17.07
C TYR A 144 -16.25 -10.42 -17.91
N ASP A 145 -15.18 -9.91 -18.53
CA ASP A 145 -14.24 -10.76 -19.27
C ASP A 145 -13.45 -11.66 -18.33
N LEU A 146 -13.00 -11.12 -17.18
CA LEU A 146 -12.31 -11.90 -16.16
C LEU A 146 -13.27 -12.89 -15.46
N ILE A 147 -14.50 -12.48 -15.18
CA ILE A 147 -15.56 -13.34 -14.63
C ILE A 147 -15.87 -14.47 -15.60
N TYR A 148 -16.02 -14.16 -16.89
CA TYR A 148 -16.27 -15.16 -17.92
C TYR A 148 -15.15 -16.20 -17.93
N ARG A 149 -13.87 -15.78 -17.95
CA ARG A 149 -12.73 -16.72 -17.84
C ARG A 149 -12.81 -17.58 -16.59
N LEU A 150 -13.19 -17.03 -15.43
CA LEU A 150 -13.35 -17.79 -14.18
C LEU A 150 -14.51 -18.81 -14.23
N GLN A 151 -15.56 -18.54 -15.00
CA GLN A 151 -16.73 -19.41 -15.14
C GLN A 151 -16.56 -20.48 -16.23
N SER A 152 -15.94 -20.11 -17.35
CA SER A 152 -15.84 -20.95 -18.55
C SER A 152 -14.60 -21.85 -18.55
N SER A 153 -13.57 -21.51 -17.78
CA SER A 153 -12.34 -22.30 -17.74
C SER A 153 -12.51 -23.56 -16.90
N SER A 154 -11.93 -24.67 -17.38
CA SER A 154 -11.64 -25.81 -16.51
C SER A 154 -10.72 -25.38 -15.36
N SER A 155 -10.75 -26.11 -14.25
CA SER A 155 -9.80 -25.89 -13.16
C SER A 155 -8.35 -25.91 -13.69
N PRO A 156 -7.50 -24.95 -13.27
CA PRO A 156 -6.15 -24.83 -13.78
C PRO A 156 -5.28 -26.02 -13.36
N THR A 157 -4.37 -26.40 -14.23
CA THR A 157 -3.41 -27.49 -14.03
C THR A 157 -2.04 -26.97 -13.62
N VAL A 158 -1.14 -27.88 -13.22
CA VAL A 158 0.28 -27.55 -12.99
C VAL A 158 0.94 -26.99 -14.26
N LYS A 159 0.51 -27.45 -15.45
CA LYS A 159 1.01 -26.93 -16.73
C LYS A 159 0.59 -25.47 -16.93
N ASP A 160 -0.66 -25.14 -16.64
CA ASP A 160 -1.17 -23.77 -16.73
C ASP A 160 -0.44 -22.85 -15.76
N TYR A 161 -0.16 -23.33 -14.54
CA TYR A 161 0.65 -22.61 -13.56
C TYR A 161 2.04 -22.26 -14.11
N PHE A 162 2.79 -23.24 -14.63
CA PHE A 162 4.15 -22.98 -15.13
C PHE A 162 4.15 -22.14 -16.40
N HIS A 163 3.13 -22.26 -17.24
CA HIS A 163 2.95 -21.39 -18.38
C HIS A 163 2.74 -19.94 -17.93
N ALA A 164 1.77 -19.69 -17.06
CA ALA A 164 1.50 -18.37 -16.50
C ALA A 164 2.73 -17.80 -15.77
N GLN A 165 3.42 -18.62 -14.97
CA GLN A 165 4.64 -18.20 -14.26
C GLN A 165 5.75 -17.81 -15.25
N LYS A 166 5.91 -18.53 -16.36
CA LYS A 166 6.89 -18.18 -17.39
C LYS A 166 6.56 -16.83 -18.01
N ILE A 167 5.29 -16.57 -18.33
CA ILE A 167 4.84 -15.28 -18.85
C ILE A 167 5.17 -14.14 -17.88
N ILE A 168 4.85 -14.29 -16.59
CA ILE A 168 5.19 -13.28 -15.57
C ILE A 168 6.70 -13.05 -15.46
N LYS A 169 7.50 -14.13 -15.43
CA LYS A 169 8.97 -14.04 -15.33
C LYS A 169 9.64 -13.43 -16.56
N GLN A 170 8.95 -13.44 -17.70
CA GLN A 170 9.40 -12.82 -18.95
C GLN A 170 8.83 -11.40 -19.13
N ASP A 171 8.21 -10.85 -18.09
CA ASP A 171 7.59 -9.52 -18.09
C ASP A 171 6.45 -9.40 -19.11
N TYR A 172 5.54 -10.37 -19.10
CA TYR A 172 4.27 -10.36 -19.83
C TYR A 172 4.40 -10.14 -21.35
N PRO A 173 5.28 -10.87 -22.06
CA PRO A 173 5.53 -10.62 -23.47
C PRO A 173 4.27 -10.83 -24.30
N ASN A 174 3.91 -9.84 -25.13
CA ASN A 174 2.73 -9.85 -26.00
C ASN A 174 1.38 -10.08 -25.28
N CYS A 175 1.31 -9.85 -23.96
CA CYS A 175 0.06 -9.93 -23.23
C CYS A 175 -0.72 -8.62 -23.34
N ASN A 176 -2.02 -8.71 -23.61
CA ASN A 176 -2.91 -7.61 -23.29
C ASN A 176 -3.18 -7.56 -21.77
N ILE A 177 -3.86 -6.51 -21.31
CA ILE A 177 -4.16 -6.29 -19.88
C ILE A 177 -4.95 -7.46 -19.28
N LEU A 178 -5.96 -7.99 -19.98
CA LEU A 178 -6.76 -9.11 -19.49
C LEU A 178 -5.93 -10.40 -19.35
N ASP A 179 -5.02 -10.67 -20.28
CA ASP A 179 -4.12 -11.83 -20.22
C ASP A 179 -3.13 -11.71 -19.07
N ALA A 180 -2.54 -10.53 -18.88
CA ALA A 180 -1.68 -10.25 -17.73
C ALA A 180 -2.42 -10.46 -16.42
N ALA A 181 -3.60 -9.85 -16.26
CA ALA A 181 -4.47 -10.03 -15.09
C ALA A 181 -4.78 -11.51 -14.81
N TRP A 182 -5.10 -12.27 -15.85
CA TRP A 182 -5.41 -13.69 -15.76
C TRP A 182 -4.21 -14.52 -15.29
N TYR A 183 -3.04 -14.32 -15.89
CA TYR A 183 -1.83 -15.06 -15.51
C TYR A 183 -1.38 -14.71 -14.10
N THR A 184 -1.43 -13.43 -13.73
CA THR A 184 -1.10 -12.99 -12.36
C THR A 184 -2.06 -13.61 -11.34
N LEU A 185 -3.36 -13.68 -11.64
CA LEU A 185 -4.34 -14.34 -10.77
C LEU A 185 -4.09 -15.84 -10.66
N ILE A 186 -3.84 -16.55 -11.77
CA ILE A 186 -3.53 -17.99 -11.78
C ILE A 186 -2.33 -18.27 -10.88
N VAL A 187 -1.21 -17.58 -11.12
CA VAL A 187 0.01 -17.81 -10.34
C VAL A 187 -0.23 -17.48 -8.87
N ASN A 188 -0.89 -16.38 -8.56
CA ASN A 188 -1.16 -16.03 -7.17
C ASN A 188 -2.01 -17.06 -6.42
N ARG A 189 -3.05 -17.59 -7.05
CA ARG A 189 -3.94 -18.55 -6.39
C ARG A 189 -3.33 -19.93 -6.26
N LEU A 190 -2.39 -20.30 -7.13
CA LEU A 190 -1.80 -21.63 -7.18
C LEU A 190 -0.40 -21.70 -6.56
N ALA A 191 0.29 -20.57 -6.37
CA ALA A 191 1.62 -20.52 -5.78
C ALA A 191 1.61 -20.68 -4.25
N TYR A 192 2.67 -21.26 -3.70
CA TYR A 192 2.95 -21.17 -2.27
C TYR A 192 3.05 -19.70 -1.85
N SER A 193 2.28 -19.34 -0.81
CA SER A 193 2.08 -17.96 -0.34
C SER A 193 1.63 -16.91 -1.37
N GLY A 194 1.27 -17.31 -2.60
CA GLY A 194 0.92 -16.38 -3.68
C GLY A 194 2.10 -15.65 -4.32
N ILE A 195 3.33 -16.12 -4.06
CA ILE A 195 4.57 -15.51 -4.56
C ILE A 195 4.85 -16.02 -5.99
N TYR A 196 5.07 -15.12 -6.94
CA TYR A 196 5.25 -15.47 -8.35
C TYR A 196 6.46 -16.38 -8.60
N LYS A 197 7.54 -16.26 -7.81
CA LYS A 197 8.75 -17.11 -7.88
C LYS A 197 8.55 -18.51 -7.30
N ALA A 198 7.54 -18.73 -6.46
CA ALA A 198 7.41 -19.95 -5.69
C ALA A 198 7.00 -21.18 -6.52
N ASN A 199 7.09 -22.35 -5.90
CA ASN A 199 6.50 -23.57 -6.45
C ASN A 199 4.96 -23.55 -6.29
N PRO A 200 4.23 -24.31 -7.12
CA PRO A 200 2.80 -24.48 -6.93
C PRO A 200 2.51 -25.17 -5.58
N LEU A 201 1.31 -24.93 -5.04
CA LEU A 201 0.80 -25.62 -3.86
C LEU A 201 0.77 -27.13 -4.10
N GLY A 202 1.23 -27.90 -3.11
CA GLY A 202 1.45 -29.35 -3.27
C GLY A 202 2.77 -29.73 -3.96
N GLY A 203 3.52 -28.77 -4.49
CA GLY A 203 4.78 -29.02 -5.21
C GLY A 203 4.58 -29.48 -6.65
N LYS A 204 5.68 -29.64 -7.39
CA LYS A 204 5.66 -29.92 -8.85
C LYS A 204 4.93 -31.22 -9.22
N ASN A 205 5.03 -32.22 -8.34
CA ASN A 205 4.44 -33.55 -8.50
C ASN A 205 3.33 -33.79 -7.45
N GLY A 206 2.73 -32.72 -6.92
CA GLY A 206 1.68 -32.78 -5.90
C GLY A 206 0.34 -33.26 -6.43
N LYS A 207 -0.61 -33.49 -5.51
CA LYS A 207 -1.99 -33.81 -5.87
C LYS A 207 -2.71 -32.56 -6.39
N THR A 208 -3.63 -32.74 -7.34
CA THR A 208 -4.48 -31.66 -7.85
C THR A 208 -5.28 -30.96 -6.75
N SER A 209 -5.70 -31.68 -5.70
CA SER A 209 -6.38 -31.11 -4.53
C SER A 209 -5.53 -30.07 -3.79
N ASP A 210 -4.23 -30.29 -3.72
CA ASP A 210 -3.30 -29.40 -3.00
C ASP A 210 -3.06 -28.14 -3.82
N LEU A 211 -2.84 -28.30 -5.13
CA LEU A 211 -2.74 -27.21 -6.10
C LEU A 211 -3.97 -26.29 -6.03
N LEU A 212 -5.17 -26.88 -6.08
CA LEU A 212 -6.44 -26.16 -6.13
C LEU A 212 -6.99 -25.76 -4.76
N SER A 213 -6.27 -26.04 -3.67
CA SER A 213 -6.71 -25.75 -2.28
C SER A 213 -7.10 -24.28 -2.06
N ARG A 214 -6.60 -23.37 -2.91
CA ARG A 214 -6.90 -21.94 -2.89
C ARG A 214 -7.58 -21.46 -4.17
N TRP A 215 -7.86 -22.33 -5.13
CA TRP A 215 -8.63 -21.98 -6.32
C TRP A 215 -10.13 -22.00 -5.99
N ASN A 216 -10.73 -20.81 -5.83
CA ASN A 216 -12.16 -20.66 -5.51
C ASN A 216 -12.81 -19.63 -6.44
N PRO A 217 -13.18 -20.01 -7.68
CA PRO A 217 -13.78 -19.11 -8.65
C PRO A 217 -15.03 -18.39 -8.13
N LYS A 218 -15.93 -19.09 -7.42
CA LYS A 218 -17.14 -18.47 -6.86
C LYS A 218 -16.81 -17.34 -5.89
N GLY A 219 -15.82 -17.55 -5.01
CA GLY A 219 -15.35 -16.53 -4.08
C GLY A 219 -14.62 -15.38 -4.77
N LEU A 220 -13.86 -15.65 -5.83
CA LEU A 220 -13.17 -14.63 -6.62
C LEU A 220 -14.17 -13.75 -7.39
N ILE A 221 -15.13 -14.36 -8.08
CA ILE A 221 -16.20 -13.64 -8.80
C ILE A 221 -16.96 -12.72 -7.86
N LYS A 222 -17.32 -13.21 -6.66
CA LYS A 222 -17.99 -12.37 -5.65
C LYS A 222 -17.15 -11.12 -5.33
N ARG A 223 -15.85 -11.27 -5.10
CA ARG A 223 -14.96 -10.15 -4.78
C ARG A 223 -14.75 -9.20 -5.95
N ILE A 224 -14.65 -9.74 -7.17
CA ILE A 224 -14.54 -8.93 -8.39
C ILE A 224 -15.76 -8.03 -8.52
N ASN A 225 -16.97 -8.58 -8.37
CA ASN A 225 -18.20 -7.78 -8.39
C ASN A 225 -18.20 -6.73 -7.28
N GLU A 226 -17.87 -7.11 -6.04
CA GLU A 226 -17.85 -6.17 -4.91
C GLU A 226 -16.83 -5.03 -5.07
N ILE A 227 -15.68 -5.28 -5.70
CA ILE A 227 -14.71 -4.22 -6.03
C ILE A 227 -15.21 -3.38 -7.20
N HIS A 228 -15.82 -4.00 -8.21
CA HIS A 228 -16.38 -3.32 -9.37
C HIS A 228 -17.54 -2.39 -8.99
N ASP A 229 -18.35 -2.76 -7.99
CA ASP A 229 -19.42 -1.91 -7.43
C ASP A 229 -18.87 -0.60 -6.83
N LEU A 230 -17.57 -0.55 -6.51
CA LEU A 230 -16.86 0.64 -6.02
C LEU A 230 -16.09 1.37 -7.13
N SER A 231 -16.17 0.90 -8.38
CA SER A 231 -15.30 1.33 -9.48
C SER A 231 -15.29 2.84 -9.73
N ASP A 232 -16.44 3.52 -9.64
CA ASP A 232 -16.55 4.98 -9.82
C ASP A 232 -15.73 5.79 -8.80
N ARG A 233 -15.39 5.17 -7.66
CA ARG A 233 -14.58 5.77 -6.60
C ARG A 233 -13.10 5.37 -6.67
N ILE A 234 -12.71 4.53 -7.63
CA ILE A 234 -11.34 4.00 -7.77
C ILE A 234 -10.69 4.53 -9.04
N THR A 235 -9.49 5.07 -8.92
CA THR A 235 -8.54 5.30 -10.03
C THR A 235 -7.44 4.25 -9.94
N VAL A 236 -7.02 3.68 -11.08
CA VAL A 236 -5.97 2.64 -11.13
C VAL A 236 -4.83 3.11 -12.02
N LEU A 237 -3.61 3.15 -11.48
CA LEU A 237 -2.40 3.67 -12.12
C LEU A 237 -1.26 2.63 -12.10
N ASN A 238 -0.31 2.79 -13.03
CA ASN A 238 0.90 1.98 -13.15
C ASN A 238 2.11 2.91 -13.27
N GLU A 239 2.34 3.70 -12.23
CA GLU A 239 3.35 4.72 -12.18
C GLU A 239 4.43 4.38 -11.15
N ASP A 240 5.59 5.01 -11.31
CA ASP A 240 6.59 5.03 -10.25
C ASP A 240 5.99 5.66 -8.99
N ALA A 241 6.17 5.00 -7.85
CA ALA A 241 5.52 5.40 -6.61
C ALA A 241 6.01 6.75 -6.10
N CYS A 242 7.28 7.11 -6.31
CA CYS A 242 7.83 8.39 -5.88
C CYS A 242 7.22 9.53 -6.70
N ASN A 243 7.12 9.38 -8.02
CA ASN A 243 6.45 10.36 -8.88
C ASN A 243 4.97 10.57 -8.48
N LEU A 244 4.26 9.47 -8.22
CA LEU A 244 2.87 9.52 -7.78
C LEU A 244 2.73 10.25 -6.43
N ILE A 245 3.61 9.96 -5.47
CA ILE A 245 3.61 10.60 -4.15
C ILE A 245 3.84 12.12 -4.30
N GLU A 246 4.83 12.51 -5.11
CA GLU A 246 5.15 13.91 -5.37
C GLU A 246 3.96 14.67 -6.00
N GLU A 247 3.24 14.05 -6.93
CA GLU A 247 2.05 14.64 -7.55
C GLU A 247 0.89 14.79 -6.55
N TYR A 248 0.55 13.72 -5.84
CA TYR A 248 -0.65 13.69 -5.00
C TYR A 248 -0.46 14.33 -3.61
N TYR A 249 0.76 14.64 -3.20
CA TYR A 249 1.04 15.27 -1.90
C TYR A 249 0.30 16.60 -1.72
N TRP A 250 0.11 17.33 -2.81
CA TRP A 250 -0.51 18.67 -2.83
C TRP A 250 -2.04 18.64 -2.90
N HIS A 251 -2.64 17.45 -3.04
CA HIS A 251 -4.08 17.33 -3.16
C HIS A 251 -4.76 17.58 -1.79
N PRO A 252 -5.84 18.38 -1.74
CA PRO A 252 -6.49 18.71 -0.48
C PRO A 252 -7.15 17.48 0.13
N GLU A 253 -7.13 17.40 1.46
CA GLU A 253 -7.86 16.39 2.25
C GLU A 253 -7.45 14.94 1.89
N THR A 254 -6.15 14.75 1.65
CA THR A 254 -5.54 13.50 1.16
C THR A 254 -4.75 12.79 2.24
N THR A 255 -4.88 11.46 2.28
CA THR A 255 -3.94 10.58 2.97
C THR A 255 -3.18 9.74 1.95
N ILE A 256 -1.86 9.72 2.04
CA ILE A 256 -0.98 8.85 1.25
C ILE A 256 -0.57 7.66 2.11
N PHE A 257 -0.92 6.47 1.66
CA PHE A 257 -0.54 5.20 2.25
C PHE A 257 0.62 4.58 1.45
N VAL A 258 1.75 4.40 2.13
CA VAL A 258 3.03 3.99 1.55
C VAL A 258 3.42 2.65 2.18
N ASP A 259 3.32 1.55 1.41
CA ASP A 259 3.71 0.19 1.84
C ASP A 259 4.74 -0.41 0.86
N PRO A 260 5.97 0.12 0.85
CA PRO A 260 6.98 -0.28 -0.12
C PRO A 260 7.46 -1.73 0.14
N PRO A 261 8.17 -2.35 -0.82
CA PRO A 261 8.81 -3.64 -0.62
C PRO A 261 9.66 -3.70 0.66
N PHE A 262 9.65 -4.82 1.40
CA PHE A 262 10.49 -5.00 2.59
C PHE A 262 11.99 -4.97 2.27
N VAL A 263 12.80 -4.49 3.21
CA VAL A 263 14.26 -4.34 3.02
C VAL A 263 14.94 -5.68 2.78
N GLN A 264 14.78 -6.64 3.70
CA GLN A 264 15.52 -7.91 3.63
C GLN A 264 14.85 -8.93 2.71
N LYS A 265 13.52 -8.92 2.65
CA LYS A 265 12.73 -9.95 1.94
C LYS A 265 12.20 -9.49 0.59
N GLY A 266 12.52 -8.26 0.18
CA GLY A 266 11.95 -7.64 -1.00
C GLY A 266 12.14 -8.48 -2.25
N GLU A 267 13.39 -8.85 -2.54
CA GLU A 267 13.78 -9.59 -3.75
C GLU A 267 13.14 -10.99 -3.84
N ASP A 268 12.94 -11.66 -2.70
CA ASP A 268 12.34 -12.99 -2.64
C ASP A 268 10.82 -12.97 -2.84
N LEU A 269 10.16 -11.89 -2.38
CA LEU A 269 8.71 -11.81 -2.28
C LEU A 269 8.07 -11.07 -3.47
N TYR A 270 8.72 -10.02 -3.97
CA TYR A 270 8.15 -9.11 -4.96
C TYR A 270 8.86 -9.21 -6.30
N ARG A 271 8.15 -8.85 -7.37
CA ARG A 271 8.73 -8.78 -8.71
C ARG A 271 9.50 -7.48 -8.90
N CYS A 272 8.86 -6.39 -8.53
CA CYS A 272 9.44 -5.06 -8.41
C CYS A 272 9.84 -4.88 -6.95
N TYR A 273 11.13 -4.74 -6.67
CA TYR A 273 11.66 -4.65 -5.31
C TYR A 273 12.65 -3.51 -5.22
N TYR A 274 12.78 -2.97 -4.00
CA TYR A 274 13.69 -1.88 -3.71
C TYR A 274 15.07 -2.42 -3.36
N LYS A 275 16.09 -1.70 -3.82
CA LYS A 275 17.45 -1.74 -3.30
C LYS A 275 17.58 -0.70 -2.19
N LYS A 276 18.70 -0.74 -1.46
CA LYS A 276 19.01 0.23 -0.41
C LYS A 276 18.84 1.69 -0.86
N GLN A 277 19.29 2.02 -2.07
CA GLN A 277 19.17 3.39 -2.58
C GLN A 277 17.70 3.80 -2.78
N ASP A 278 16.86 2.92 -3.30
CA ASP A 278 15.43 3.21 -3.50
C ASP A 278 14.72 3.49 -2.16
N HIS A 279 15.13 2.82 -1.07
CA HIS A 279 14.64 3.13 0.28
C HIS A 279 15.09 4.50 0.78
N ILE A 280 16.34 4.89 0.50
CA ILE A 280 16.88 6.21 0.84
C ILE A 280 16.12 7.28 0.07
N ASP A 281 15.96 7.10 -1.23
CA ASP A 281 15.32 8.08 -2.11
C ASP A 281 13.85 8.30 -1.71
N LEU A 282 13.13 7.22 -1.37
CA LEU A 282 11.77 7.32 -0.84
C LEU A 282 11.74 8.08 0.51
N CYS A 283 12.67 7.80 1.41
CA CYS A 283 12.74 8.50 2.70
C CYS A 283 12.99 10.00 2.50
N VAL A 284 13.98 10.35 1.68
CA VAL A 284 14.33 11.73 1.35
C VAL A 284 13.13 12.46 0.75
N LEU A 285 12.41 11.84 -0.19
CA LEU A 285 11.20 12.43 -0.76
C LEU A 285 10.14 12.72 0.31
N LEU A 286 9.79 11.72 1.12
CA LEU A 286 8.72 11.84 2.11
C LEU A 286 9.05 12.87 3.21
N GLU A 287 10.28 12.83 3.73
CA GLU A 287 10.73 13.79 4.74
C GLU A 287 10.81 15.21 4.16
N SER A 288 11.30 15.38 2.94
CA SER A 288 11.37 16.70 2.28
C SER A 288 10.00 17.30 2.02
N LEU A 289 9.04 16.49 1.54
CA LEU A 289 7.67 16.93 1.33
C LEU A 289 7.01 17.35 2.66
N HIS A 290 7.13 16.52 3.69
CA HIS A 290 6.50 16.75 4.98
C HIS A 290 7.09 17.94 5.74
N SER A 291 8.42 18.06 5.76
CA SER A 291 9.07 19.15 6.47
C SER A 291 8.98 20.47 5.71
N GLY A 292 9.06 20.44 4.38
CA GLY A 292 9.13 21.65 3.57
C GLY A 292 7.79 22.38 3.44
N MET A 293 6.65 21.68 3.41
CA MET A 293 5.36 22.30 3.12
C MET A 293 4.18 21.56 3.75
N PRO A 294 3.12 22.29 4.19
CA PRO A 294 1.81 21.70 4.46
C PRO A 294 1.26 20.90 3.28
N GLY A 295 0.75 19.70 3.55
CA GLY A 295 0.17 18.85 2.51
C GLY A 295 -0.62 17.67 3.06
N ALA A 296 -0.58 16.56 2.32
CA ALA A 296 -1.23 15.32 2.68
C ALA A 296 -0.70 14.73 4.00
N ASP A 297 -1.55 13.96 4.68
CA ASP A 297 -1.08 13.06 5.72
C ASP A 297 -0.37 11.85 5.08
N ILE A 298 0.74 11.42 5.67
CA ILE A 298 1.54 10.29 5.20
C ILE A 298 1.51 9.18 6.24
N ILE A 299 1.15 7.98 5.82
CA ILE A 299 1.24 6.76 6.63
C ILE A 299 2.15 5.77 5.91
N VAL A 300 3.30 5.49 6.51
CA VAL A 300 4.27 4.52 5.99
C VAL A 300 4.24 3.25 6.82
N THR A 301 4.30 2.10 6.18
CA THR A 301 4.53 0.81 6.84
C THR A 301 5.82 0.17 6.36
N TYR A 302 6.60 -0.39 7.29
CA TYR A 302 7.83 -1.11 6.98
C TYR A 302 7.98 -2.34 7.89
N ASP A 303 8.86 -3.28 7.50
CA ASP A 303 9.43 -4.20 8.47
C ASP A 303 10.31 -3.45 9.48
N ASP A 304 10.31 -3.92 10.73
CA ASP A 304 11.17 -3.38 11.77
C ASP A 304 12.64 -3.76 11.49
N ASP A 305 13.29 -2.97 10.65
CA ASP A 305 14.67 -3.15 10.18
C ASP A 305 15.57 -1.98 10.64
N PRO A 306 16.82 -2.24 11.08
CA PRO A 306 17.76 -1.19 11.47
C PRO A 306 17.95 -0.11 10.40
N LEU A 307 17.99 -0.47 9.12
CA LEU A 307 18.10 0.51 8.04
C LEU A 307 16.96 1.51 8.09
N ILE A 308 15.72 1.07 8.28
CA ILE A 308 14.55 1.95 8.30
C ILE A 308 14.57 2.85 9.53
N ARG A 309 14.99 2.32 10.68
CA ARG A 309 15.17 3.12 11.91
C ARG A 309 16.26 4.17 11.78
N ASP A 310 17.31 3.86 11.02
CA ASP A 310 18.41 4.79 10.74
C ASP A 310 18.08 5.79 9.62
N LEU A 311 17.03 5.55 8.82
CA LEU A 311 16.63 6.47 7.74
C LEU A 311 15.61 7.51 8.19
N TYR A 312 14.56 7.08 8.89
CA TYR A 312 13.43 7.96 9.22
C TYR A 312 13.59 8.57 10.61
N TYR A 313 13.67 9.90 10.67
CA TYR A 313 13.83 10.67 11.90
C TYR A 313 12.64 11.58 12.20
N ILE A 314 11.95 12.05 11.16
CA ILE A 314 10.83 12.99 11.27
C ILE A 314 9.50 12.35 11.72
N PRO A 315 9.07 11.17 11.22
CA PRO A 315 7.73 10.68 11.49
C PRO A 315 7.50 10.23 12.93
N GLU A 316 6.25 10.35 13.40
CA GLU A 316 5.79 9.66 14.61
C GLU A 316 5.88 8.15 14.39
N THR A 317 6.81 7.49 15.10
CA THR A 317 7.11 6.08 14.89
C THR A 317 6.42 5.19 15.93
N GLU A 318 5.66 4.19 15.47
CA GLU A 318 5.03 3.18 16.31
C GLU A 318 5.50 1.78 15.89
N THR A 319 5.87 0.94 16.85
CA THR A 319 6.21 -0.46 16.61
C THR A 319 5.01 -1.37 16.86
N ILE A 320 4.64 -2.17 15.87
CA ILE A 320 3.47 -3.05 15.88
C ILE A 320 3.92 -4.51 15.89
N HIS A 321 3.53 -5.23 16.94
CA HIS A 321 3.79 -6.66 17.04
C HIS A 321 2.79 -7.48 16.23
N ARG A 322 3.31 -8.21 15.24
CA ARG A 322 2.55 -9.08 14.33
C ARG A 322 2.70 -10.55 14.74
N TYR A 323 1.58 -11.17 15.09
CA TYR A 323 1.50 -12.63 15.16
C TYR A 323 1.22 -13.24 13.78
N TYR A 324 2.21 -13.99 13.29
CA TYR A 324 2.09 -14.81 12.08
C TYR A 324 1.75 -16.24 12.50
N SER A 325 0.50 -16.65 12.31
CA SER A 325 0.14 -18.07 12.38
C SER A 325 0.85 -18.78 11.21
N ILE A 326 1.77 -19.69 11.54
CA ILE A 326 2.47 -20.56 10.58
C ILE A 326 1.45 -21.40 9.81
#